data_AF-A0AAV4S2F6-F1
#
_entry.id   AF-A0AAV4S2F6-F1
#
_cell.length_a   1.000
_cell.length_b   1.000
_cell.length_c   1.000
_cell.angle_alpha   90.00
_cell.angle_beta   90.00
_cell.angle_gamma   90.00
#
_symmetry.space_group_name_H-M   'P 1'
#
loop_
_entity.id
_entity.type
_entity.pdbx_description
1 polymer ?
#
loop_
_entity_poly.entity_id
_entity_poly.type
_entity_poly.pdbx_seq_one_letter_code
_entity_poly.pdbx_strand_id
1 'polypeptide(L)'
;MANQWCDYISVKEEPLTDVKSEMNFSGFNLSSSEISDDELVTLTVRDLNRLLKNSGMTRAEIQRLKQRRRTLKNRGYAASCRNKRLEQKDELQYDRAIVVRDINNLKEENKLLEQELYEAKKNYESLKQFALNQNIFIPHDLEI
;
A
#
# COMPACT_ATOMS: atom_id res chain seq x y z
N MET A 1 -13.79 -20.10 0.06
CA MET A 1 -13.30 -19.63 -1.25
C MET A 1 -12.16 -18.66 -0.97
N ALA A 2 -10.97 -19.00 -1.46
CA ALA A 2 -9.69 -18.47 -0.99
C ALA A 2 -9.47 -17.00 -1.37
N ASN A 3 -8.93 -16.24 -0.42
CA ASN A 3 -8.41 -14.89 -0.63
C ASN A 3 -7.17 -14.96 -1.53
N GLN A 4 -7.37 -14.86 -2.85
CA GLN A 4 -6.29 -14.78 -3.84
C GLN A 4 -5.44 -13.50 -3.75
N TRP A 5 -5.75 -12.59 -2.82
CA TRP A 5 -5.08 -11.29 -2.69
C TRP A 5 -4.17 -11.19 -1.45
N CYS A 6 -4.22 -12.15 -0.52
CA CYS A 6 -3.28 -12.17 0.60
C CYS A 6 -1.85 -12.53 0.15
N ASP A 7 -1.69 -13.29 -0.94
CA ASP A 7 -0.38 -13.62 -1.50
C ASP A 7 0.24 -12.45 -2.29
N TYR A 8 -0.53 -11.40 -2.60
CA TYR A 8 0.00 -10.20 -3.26
C TYR A 8 0.77 -9.29 -2.29
N ILE A 9 0.59 -9.46 -0.98
CA ILE A 9 1.16 -8.59 0.06
C ILE A 9 2.59 -9.00 0.49
N SER A 10 3.15 -10.08 -0.08
CA SER A 10 4.53 -10.53 0.22
C SER A 10 5.49 -10.49 -0.97
N VAL A 11 5.17 -9.78 -2.05
CA VAL A 11 6.00 -9.74 -3.26
C VAL A 11 6.50 -8.31 -3.52
N LYS A 12 7.74 -8.08 -3.04
CA LYS A 12 8.76 -7.16 -3.55
C LYS A 12 8.76 -5.71 -3.07
N GLU A 13 9.31 -5.51 -1.86
CA GLU A 13 10.55 -4.73 -1.80
C GLU A 13 11.71 -5.65 -2.20
N GLU A 14 11.84 -5.97 -3.48
CA GLU A 14 13.15 -6.38 -3.96
C GLU A 14 13.98 -5.10 -4.03
N PRO A 15 15.07 -4.96 -3.24
CA PRO A 15 16.03 -3.93 -3.52
C PRO A 15 16.41 -4.13 -4.98
N LEU A 16 16.39 -3.06 -5.79
CA LEU A 16 16.95 -3.09 -7.14
C LEU A 16 18.31 -3.77 -7.01
N THR A 17 18.40 -5.05 -7.39
CA THR A 17 19.67 -5.74 -7.38
C THR A 17 20.49 -4.98 -8.40
N ASP A 18 21.61 -4.44 -7.92
CA ASP A 18 22.67 -3.88 -8.73
C ASP A 18 23.13 -5.02 -9.64
N VAL A 19 22.42 -5.24 -10.75
CA VAL A 19 22.88 -6.07 -11.84
C VAL A 19 24.08 -5.30 -12.38
N LYS A 20 25.25 -5.60 -11.80
CA LYS A 20 26.56 -5.20 -12.30
C LYS A 20 26.78 -5.92 -13.62
N SER A 21 26.02 -5.50 -14.63
CA SER A 21 26.43 -5.68 -16.01
C SER A 21 27.59 -4.71 -16.19
N GLU A 22 28.82 -5.22 -16.01
CA GLU A 22 30.00 -4.54 -16.50
C GLU A 22 29.91 -4.53 -18.03
N MET A 23 29.17 -3.57 -18.57
CA MET A 23 29.20 -3.29 -20.00
C MET A 23 30.62 -2.83 -20.34
N ASN A 24 31.36 -3.70 -21.02
CA ASN A 24 32.73 -3.47 -21.41
C ASN A 24 32.78 -2.32 -22.43
N PHE A 25 33.12 -1.13 -21.94
CA PHE A 25 33.03 0.13 -22.67
C PHE A 25 34.33 0.50 -23.39
N SER A 26 35.25 -0.45 -23.54
CA SER A 26 36.64 -0.23 -23.97
C SER A 26 36.82 0.16 -25.45
N GLY A 27 35.74 0.33 -26.22
CA GLY A 27 35.82 0.66 -27.65
C GLY A 27 34.73 1.58 -28.21
N PHE A 28 33.87 2.17 -27.38
CA PHE A 28 32.74 2.97 -27.89
C PHE A 28 33.07 4.46 -27.98
N ASN A 29 33.41 4.92 -29.19
CA ASN A 29 33.47 6.33 -29.54
C ASN A 29 32.07 6.77 -29.98
N LEU A 30 31.15 6.88 -29.01
CA LEU A 30 29.73 7.12 -29.26
C LEU A 30 29.43 8.63 -29.26
N SER A 31 28.90 9.14 -30.37
CA SER A 31 28.45 10.53 -30.50
C SER A 31 27.09 10.74 -29.82
N SER A 32 26.76 12.00 -29.47
CA SER A 32 25.53 12.33 -28.74
C SER A 32 24.21 11.90 -29.42
N SER A 33 24.24 11.63 -30.73
CA SER A 33 23.09 11.19 -31.53
C SER A 33 22.89 9.67 -31.58
N GLU A 34 23.86 8.87 -31.15
CA GLU A 34 23.82 7.41 -31.30
C GLU A 34 23.21 6.69 -30.08
N ILE A 35 23.21 7.33 -28.90
CA ILE A 35 22.58 6.75 -27.71
C ILE A 35 21.06 6.90 -27.74
N SER A 36 20.34 5.78 -27.60
CA SER A 36 18.88 5.74 -27.49
C SER A 36 18.39 6.39 -26.19
N ASP A 37 17.14 6.88 -26.18
CA ASP A 37 16.51 7.38 -24.96
C ASP A 37 16.44 6.31 -23.86
N ASP A 38 16.15 5.06 -24.23
CA ASP A 38 16.01 3.94 -23.29
C ASP A 38 17.36 3.59 -22.66
N GLU A 39 18.41 3.48 -23.48
CA GLU A 39 19.77 3.27 -23.00
C GLU A 39 20.24 4.44 -22.13
N LEU A 40 19.95 5.67 -22.54
CA LEU A 40 20.33 6.86 -21.81
C LEU A 40 19.66 6.95 -20.43
N VAL A 41 18.47 6.40 -20.22
CA VAL A 41 17.85 6.37 -18.88
C VAL A 41 18.31 5.18 -18.04
N THR A 42 18.69 4.05 -18.64
CA THR A 42 19.11 2.85 -17.89
C THR A 42 20.53 2.96 -17.36
N LEU A 43 21.43 3.70 -18.04
CA LEU A 43 22.81 3.91 -17.57
C LEU A 43 22.85 4.36 -16.10
N THR A 44 23.79 3.83 -15.32
CA THR A 44 24.06 4.40 -13.99
C THR A 44 24.72 5.78 -14.12
N VAL A 45 24.74 6.55 -13.03
CA VAL A 45 25.48 7.83 -13.02
C VAL A 45 26.97 7.61 -13.30
N ARG A 46 27.53 6.50 -12.79
CA ARG A 46 28.94 6.14 -12.98
C ARG A 46 29.23 5.80 -14.44
N ASP A 47 28.42 4.96 -15.06
CA ASP A 47 28.62 4.54 -16.45
C ASP A 47 28.40 5.70 -17.42
N LEU A 48 27.38 6.53 -17.19
CA LEU A 48 27.19 7.76 -17.95
C LEU A 48 28.42 8.67 -17.86
N ASN A 49 28.96 8.88 -16.66
CA ASN A 49 30.14 9.72 -16.49
C ASN A 49 31.39 9.12 -17.14
N ARG A 50 31.54 7.79 -17.18
CA ARG A 50 32.62 7.10 -17.91
C ARG A 50 32.50 7.31 -19.42
N LEU A 51 31.30 7.11 -19.98
CA LEU A 51 30.99 7.34 -21.38
C LEU A 51 31.32 8.79 -21.78
N LEU A 52 30.82 9.76 -21.03
CA LEU A 52 31.03 11.18 -21.29
C LEU A 52 32.53 11.57 -21.30
N LYS A 53 33.36 10.94 -20.45
CA LYS A 53 34.81 11.20 -20.41
C LYS A 53 35.55 10.59 -21.61
N ASN A 54 35.12 9.43 -22.08
CA ASN A 54 35.84 8.66 -23.11
C ASN A 54 35.39 8.98 -24.54
N SER A 55 34.19 9.54 -24.71
CA SER A 55 33.53 9.85 -26.01
C SER A 55 34.12 11.02 -26.82
N GLY A 56 35.10 11.76 -26.30
CA GLY A 56 35.65 12.94 -26.98
C GLY A 56 34.67 14.10 -27.22
N MET A 57 33.45 14.04 -26.66
CA MET A 57 32.39 15.05 -26.87
C MET A 57 32.78 16.43 -26.33
N THR A 58 32.30 17.47 -27.01
CA THR A 58 32.44 18.86 -26.54
C THR A 58 31.60 19.11 -25.28
N ARG A 59 31.97 20.14 -24.51
CA ARG A 59 31.23 20.53 -23.30
C ARG A 59 29.74 20.78 -23.56
N ALA A 60 29.40 21.36 -24.71
CA ALA A 60 28.02 21.65 -25.11
C ALA A 60 27.22 20.36 -25.37
N GLU A 61 27.81 19.37 -26.03
CA GLU A 61 27.18 18.07 -26.29
C GLU A 61 26.96 17.30 -25.00
N ILE A 62 27.95 17.30 -24.09
CA ILE A 62 27.83 16.71 -22.76
C ILE A 62 26.67 17.34 -21.98
N GLN A 63 26.53 18.67 -22.01
CA GLN A 63 25.44 19.36 -21.34
C GLN A 63 24.08 18.99 -21.96
N ARG A 64 23.98 18.95 -23.29
CA ARG A 64 22.76 18.53 -24.00
C ARG A 64 22.37 17.11 -23.61
N LEU A 65 23.32 16.18 -23.55
CA LEU A 65 23.03 14.78 -23.20
C LEU A 65 22.56 14.63 -21.74
N LYS A 66 23.20 15.35 -20.80
CA LYS A 66 22.74 15.42 -19.41
C LYS A 66 21.34 15.99 -19.28
N GLN A 67 21.03 17.06 -20.01
CA GLN A 67 19.71 17.67 -20.01
C GLN A 67 18.65 16.74 -20.60
N ARG A 68 18.97 16.05 -21.71
CA ARG A 68 18.11 15.01 -22.30
C ARG A 68 17.81 13.92 -21.28
N ARG A 69 18.83 13.34 -20.65
CA ARG A 69 18.66 12.34 -19.58
C ARG A 69 17.79 12.85 -18.43
N ARG A 70 18.03 14.08 -17.95
CA ARG A 70 17.24 14.68 -16.85
C ARG A 70 15.77 14.79 -17.23
N THR A 71 15.48 15.21 -18.44
CA THR A 71 14.11 15.35 -18.97
C THR A 71 13.42 13.98 -19.05
N LEU A 72 14.11 12.96 -19.54
CA LEU A 72 13.60 11.60 -19.63
C LEU A 72 13.35 10.98 -18.24
N LYS A 73 14.30 11.09 -17.32
CA LYS A 73 14.12 10.62 -15.93
C LYS A 73 12.95 11.33 -15.24
N ASN A 74 12.84 12.65 -15.40
CA ASN A 74 11.71 13.41 -14.84
C ASN A 74 10.37 12.97 -15.42
N ARG A 75 10.31 12.61 -16.71
CA ARG A 75 9.11 12.02 -17.32
C ARG A 75 8.72 10.72 -16.61
N GLY A 76 9.69 9.83 -16.37
CA GLY A 76 9.49 8.61 -15.60
C GLY A 76 9.00 8.89 -14.18
N TYR A 77 9.64 9.82 -13.47
CA TYR A 77 9.24 10.21 -12.12
C TYR A 77 7.82 10.78 -12.05
N ALA A 78 7.39 11.54 -13.06
CA ALA A 78 6.03 12.05 -13.13
C ALA A 78 5.00 10.91 -13.29
N ALA A 79 5.30 9.90 -14.11
CA ALA A 79 4.46 8.71 -14.25
C ALA A 79 4.40 7.90 -12.93
N SER A 80 5.56 7.58 -12.34
CA SER A 80 5.62 6.87 -11.06
C SER A 80 4.91 7.63 -9.93
N CYS A 81 5.01 8.96 -9.90
CA CYS A 81 4.31 9.79 -8.91
C CYS A 81 2.78 9.69 -9.06
N ARG A 82 2.26 9.66 -10.30
CA ARG A 82 0.83 9.48 -10.56
C ARG A 82 0.37 8.09 -10.14
N ASN A 83 1.12 7.05 -10.50
CA ASN A 83 0.82 5.66 -10.11
C ASN A 83 0.80 5.50 -8.60
N LYS A 84 1.85 5.95 -7.90
CA LYS A 84 1.92 5.88 -6.43
C LYS A 84 0.76 6.61 -5.75
N ARG A 85 0.29 7.73 -6.31
CA ARG A 85 -0.88 8.45 -5.79
C ARG A 85 -2.19 7.67 -6.00
N LEU A 86 -2.33 7.00 -7.14
CA LEU A 86 -3.49 6.15 -7.42
C LEU A 86 -3.49 4.93 -6.50
N GLU A 87 -2.35 4.25 -6.37
CA GLU A 87 -2.16 3.12 -5.44
C GLU A 87 -2.53 3.51 -4.01
N GLN A 88 -1.99 4.62 -3.48
CA GLN A 88 -2.33 5.12 -2.14
C GLN A 88 -3.82 5.43 -1.98
N LYS A 89 -4.45 5.97 -3.02
CA LYS A 89 -5.89 6.24 -2.97
C LYS A 89 -6.68 4.94 -2.91
N ASP A 90 -6.30 3.94 -3.71
CA ASP A 90 -6.98 2.66 -3.79
C ASP A 90 -6.81 1.87 -2.48
N GLU A 91 -5.62 1.91 -1.86
CA GLU A 91 -5.35 1.39 -0.52
C GLU A 91 -6.29 2.01 0.52
N LEU A 92 -6.37 3.35 0.57
CA LEU A 92 -7.27 4.05 1.50
C LEU A 92 -8.75 3.71 1.25
N GLN A 93 -9.15 3.50 0.00
CA GLN A 93 -10.51 3.08 -0.34
C GLN A 93 -10.81 1.65 0.14
N TYR A 94 -9.84 0.76 0.00
CA TYR A 94 -9.92 -0.60 0.52
C TYR A 94 -10.03 -0.61 2.05
N ASP A 95 -9.14 0.09 2.75
CA ASP A 95 -9.16 0.18 4.22
C ASP A 95 -10.49 0.73 4.73
N ARG A 96 -11.00 1.78 4.08
CA ARG A 96 -12.33 2.32 4.38
C ARG A 96 -13.42 1.26 4.23
N ALA A 97 -13.40 0.47 3.16
CA ALA A 97 -14.40 -0.56 2.93
C ALA A 97 -14.38 -1.65 4.01
N ILE A 98 -13.17 -2.05 4.45
CA ILE A 98 -12.99 -2.99 5.57
C ILE A 98 -13.57 -2.42 6.87
N VAL A 99 -13.17 -1.20 7.24
CA VAL A 99 -13.66 -0.56 8.47
C VAL A 99 -15.18 -0.40 8.46
N VAL A 100 -15.78 0.01 7.33
CA VAL A 100 -17.24 0.13 7.20
C VAL A 100 -17.94 -1.21 7.39
N ARG A 101 -17.40 -2.28 6.80
CA ARG A 101 -17.94 -3.64 6.99
C ARG A 101 -17.87 -4.04 8.47
N ASP A 102 -16.74 -3.82 9.11
CA ASP A 102 -16.54 -4.22 10.50
C ASP A 102 -17.46 -3.44 11.46
N ILE A 103 -17.68 -2.14 11.19
CA ILE A 103 -18.70 -1.33 11.90
C ILE A 103 -20.10 -1.94 11.75
N ASN A 104 -20.47 -2.38 10.56
CA ASN A 104 -21.80 -2.97 10.33
C ASN A 104 -21.94 -4.29 11.08
N ASN A 105 -20.93 -5.15 11.06
CA ASN A 105 -20.92 -6.40 11.81
C ASN A 105 -21.07 -6.14 13.32
N LEU A 106 -20.30 -5.21 13.88
CA LEU A 106 -20.39 -4.86 15.30
C LEU A 106 -21.74 -4.24 15.69
N LYS A 107 -22.39 -3.51 14.78
CA LYS A 107 -23.75 -3.00 14.99
C LYS A 107 -24.78 -4.11 15.04
N GLU A 108 -24.67 -5.10 14.16
CA GLU A 108 -25.55 -6.26 14.16
C GLU A 108 -25.36 -7.09 15.43
N GLU A 109 -24.11 -7.35 15.83
CA GLU A 109 -23.79 -8.07 17.07
C GLU A 109 -24.32 -7.33 18.31
N ASN A 110 -24.09 -6.02 18.42
CA ASN A 110 -24.64 -5.23 19.52
C ASN A 110 -26.16 -5.31 19.59
N LYS A 111 -26.85 -5.25 18.44
CA LYS A 111 -28.31 -5.37 18.39
C LYS A 111 -28.79 -6.73 18.91
N LEU A 112 -28.08 -7.81 18.58
CA LEU A 112 -28.39 -9.15 19.09
C LEU A 112 -28.18 -9.22 20.60
N LEU A 113 -27.06 -8.68 21.11
CA LEU A 113 -26.78 -8.64 22.55
C LEU A 113 -27.81 -7.80 23.32
N GLU A 114 -28.25 -6.67 22.76
CA GLU A 114 -29.32 -5.86 23.35
C GLU A 114 -30.64 -6.63 23.45
N GLN A 115 -30.97 -7.44 22.43
CA GLN A 115 -32.15 -8.30 22.44
C GLN A 115 -32.04 -9.41 23.49
N GLU A 116 -30.91 -10.12 23.56
CA GLU A 116 -30.67 -11.15 24.56
C GLU A 116 -30.75 -10.59 25.99
N LEU A 117 -30.15 -9.42 26.21
CA LEU A 117 -30.18 -8.75 27.50
C LEU A 117 -31.60 -8.30 27.88
N TYR A 118 -32.38 -7.83 26.91
CA TYR A 118 -33.79 -7.50 27.11
C TYR A 118 -34.61 -8.74 27.51
N GLU A 119 -34.44 -9.86 26.80
CA GLU A 119 -35.14 -11.11 27.09
C GLU A 119 -34.75 -11.67 28.46
N ALA A 120 -33.46 -11.68 28.79
CA ALA A 120 -32.97 -12.11 30.09
C ALA A 120 -33.57 -11.27 31.23
N LYS A 121 -33.59 -9.94 31.08
CA LYS A 121 -34.21 -9.02 32.06
C LYS A 121 -35.71 -9.27 32.20
N LYS A 122 -36.43 -9.44 31.09
CA LYS A 122 -37.86 -9.74 31.10
C LYS A 122 -38.18 -11.05 31.83
N ASN A 123 -37.39 -12.08 31.58
CA ASN A 123 -37.55 -13.39 32.22
C ASN A 123 -37.26 -13.31 33.72
N TYR A 124 -36.18 -12.63 34.09
CA TYR A 124 -35.83 -12.38 35.48
C TYR A 124 -36.95 -11.63 36.22
N GLU A 125 -37.48 -10.55 35.64
CA GLU A 125 -38.57 -9.79 36.27
C GLU A 125 -39.85 -10.63 36.41
N SER A 126 -40.19 -11.41 35.40
CA SER A 126 -41.36 -12.31 35.47
C SER A 126 -41.23 -13.31 36.62
N LEU A 127 -40.02 -13.87 36.82
CA LEU A 127 -39.75 -14.81 37.90
C LEU A 127 -39.74 -14.12 39.28
N LYS A 128 -39.17 -12.91 39.36
CA LYS A 128 -39.20 -12.07 40.57
C LYS A 128 -40.63 -11.78 41.00
N GLN A 129 -41.48 -11.35 40.08
CA GLN A 129 -42.91 -11.11 40.35
C GLN A 129 -43.63 -12.37 40.83
N PHE A 130 -43.35 -13.52 40.21
CA PHE A 130 -43.90 -14.80 40.69
C PHE A 130 -43.46 -15.13 42.12
N ALA A 131 -42.17 -14.99 42.43
CA ALA A 131 -41.64 -15.25 43.77
C ALA A 131 -42.28 -14.33 44.83
N LEU A 132 -42.41 -13.04 44.54
CA LEU A 132 -43.11 -12.08 45.41
C LEU A 132 -44.57 -12.49 45.66
N ASN A 133 -45.29 -12.86 44.60
CA ASN A 133 -46.70 -13.30 44.71
C ASN A 133 -46.87 -14.59 45.52
N GLN A 134 -45.87 -15.48 45.50
CA GLN A 134 -45.86 -16.73 46.26
C GLN A 134 -45.22 -16.59 47.66
N ASN A 135 -44.85 -15.37 48.09
CA ASN A 135 -44.10 -15.10 49.33
C ASN A 135 -42.80 -15.92 49.44
N ILE A 136 -42.13 -16.16 48.32
CA ILE A 136 -40.81 -16.81 48.30
C ILE A 136 -39.76 -15.74 48.62
N PHE A 137 -38.89 -16.01 49.60
CA PHE A 137 -37.80 -15.11 49.99
C PHE A 137 -36.83 -14.89 48.83
N ILE A 138 -36.54 -13.62 48.52
CA ILE A 138 -35.57 -13.21 47.50
C ILE A 138 -34.37 -12.60 48.23
N PRO A 139 -33.16 -13.16 48.08
CA PRO A 139 -31.94 -12.57 48.63
C PRO A 139 -31.69 -11.16 48.12
N HIS A 140 -31.16 -10.28 48.98
CA HIS A 140 -30.92 -8.87 48.67
C HIS A 140 -29.92 -8.66 47.51
N ASP A 141 -28.97 -9.60 47.33
CA ASP A 141 -28.01 -9.58 46.22
C ASP A 141 -28.67 -9.70 44.83
N LEU A 142 -29.94 -10.14 44.79
CA LEU A 142 -30.73 -10.23 43.58
C LEU A 142 -31.68 -9.05 43.42
N GLU A 143 -31.71 -8.05 44.31
CA GLU A 143 -32.48 -6.81 44.15
C GLU A 143 -31.72 -5.79 43.28
N ILE A 144 -31.51 -6.12 41.99
CA ILE A 144 -30.95 -5.21 40.98
C ILE A 144 -32.08 -4.43 40.31
#